data_AF-A0A3C1CJA2-F1
#
_entry.id   AF-A0A3C1CJA2-F1
#
_cell.length_a   1.000
_cell.length_b   1.000
_cell.length_c   1.000
_cell.angle_alpha   90.00
_cell.angle_beta   90.00
_cell.angle_gamma   90.00
#
_symmetry.space_group_name_H-M   'P 1'
#
loop_
_entity.id
_entity.type
_entity.pdbx_description
1 polymer ?
#
loop_
_entity_poly.entity_id
_entity_poly.type
_entity_poly.pdbx_seq_one_letter_code
_entity_poly.pdbx_strand_id
1 'polypeptide(L)' 'MSKRLVDIDEEALDAARAQLGTETIKDTVNEALRRAGGTREEVVANALDALGAAPLADRAEAWR' A
#
# COMPACT_ATOMS: atom_id res chain seq x y z
N MET A 1 15.04 11.11 -7.87
CA MET A 1 14.48 9.98 -8.66
C MET A 1 15.26 9.86 -9.96
N SER A 2 15.84 8.69 -10.23
CA SER A 2 16.46 8.40 -11.54
C SER A 2 15.40 7.95 -12.54
N LYS A 3 15.57 8.27 -13.82
CA LYS A 3 14.66 7.88 -14.90
C LYS A 3 15.21 6.65 -15.61
N ARG A 4 14.34 5.69 -15.91
CA ARG A 4 14.66 4.47 -16.64
C ARG A 4 13.59 4.27 -17.71
N LEU A 5 14.01 3.84 -18.90
CA LEU A 5 13.09 3.36 -19.93
C LEU A 5 12.88 1.87 -19.70
N VAL A 6 11.62 1.46 -19.60
CA VAL A 6 11.20 0.06 -19.45
C VAL A 6 9.95 -0.14 -20.29
N ASP A 7 9.84 -1.28 -20.96
CA ASP A 7 8.61 -1.67 -21.62
C ASP A 7 7.62 -2.15 -20.55
N ILE A 8 6.38 -1.68 -20.66
CA ILE A 8 5.28 -2.03 -19.76
C ILE A 8 4.12 -2.51 -20.62
N ASP A 9 3.54 -3.63 -20.24
CA ASP A 9 2.30 -4.11 -20.84
C ASP A 9 1.14 -3.15 -20.51
N GLU A 10 0.48 -2.61 -21.54
CA GLU A 10 -0.56 -1.60 -21.38
C GLU A 10 -1.80 -2.14 -20.65
N GLU A 11 -2.18 -3.40 -20.89
CA GLU A 11 -3.32 -4.01 -20.22
C GLU A 11 -3.05 -4.21 -18.72
N ALA A 12 -1.84 -4.65 -18.37
CA ALA A 12 -1.40 -4.77 -16.99
C ALA A 12 -1.31 -3.40 -16.30
N LEU A 13 -0.86 -2.37 -17.02
CA LEU A 13 -0.82 -1.00 -16.51
C LEU A 13 -2.21 -0.46 -16.20
N ASP A 14 -3.17 -0.66 -17.11
CA ASP A 14 -4.56 -0.24 -16.92
C ASP A 14 -5.25 -1.01 -15.79
N ALA A 15 -5.02 -2.32 -15.69
CA ALA A 15 -5.50 -3.12 -14.57
C ALA A 15 -4.93 -2.63 -13.23
N ALA A 16 -3.62 -2.35 -13.18
CA ALA A 16 -2.99 -1.78 -12.00
C ALA A 16 -3.53 -0.38 -11.66
N ARG A 17 -3.76 0.49 -12.66
CA ARG A 17 -4.38 1.81 -12.45
C ARG A 17 -5.75 1.70 -11.81
N ALA A 18 -6.60 0.81 -12.33
CA ALA A 18 -7.94 0.56 -11.81
C ALA A 18 -7.89 -0.01 -10.38
N GLN A 19 -7.00 -0.97 -10.12
CA GLN A 19 -6.86 -1.57 -8.79
C GLN A 19 -6.28 -0.60 -7.75
N LEU A 20 -5.32 0.23 -8.15
CA LEU A 20 -4.61 1.15 -7.25
C LEU A 20 -5.31 2.50 -7.10
N GLY A 21 -6.30 2.81 -7.97
CA GLY A 21 -7.01 4.10 -7.95
C GLY A 21 -6.09 5.27 -8.27
N THR A 22 -5.15 5.08 -9.20
CA THR A 22 -4.11 6.08 -9.51
C THR A 22 -4.35 6.79 -10.84
N GLU A 23 -4.02 8.07 -10.91
CA GLU A 23 -4.30 8.91 -12.08
C GLU A 23 -3.16 8.93 -13.11
N THR A 24 -1.92 8.75 -12.68
CA THR A 24 -0.74 8.83 -13.57
C THR A 24 0.05 7.53 -13.57
N ILE A 25 0.65 7.20 -14.73
CA ILE A 25 1.55 6.03 -14.88
C ILE A 25 2.66 6.04 -13.81
N LYS A 26 3.22 7.24 -13.53
CA LYS A 26 4.24 7.41 -12.48
C LYS A 26 3.71 6.97 -11.12
N ASP A 27 2.49 7.36 -10.77
CA ASP A 27 1.91 7.04 -9.46
C ASP A 27 1.58 5.56 -9.36
N THR A 28 1.03 4.97 -10.43
CA THR A 28 0.77 3.52 -10.53
C THR A 28 2.04 2.71 -10.37
N VAL A 29 3.10 3.02 -11.14
CA VAL A 29 4.36 2.28 -11.10
C VAL A 29 5.06 2.43 -9.75
N ASN A 30 5.11 3.64 -9.19
CA ASN A 30 5.73 3.83 -7.88
C ASN A 30 4.96 3.10 -6.77
N GLU A 31 3.63 3.09 -6.83
CA GLU A 31 2.81 2.37 -5.86
C GLU A 31 2.93 0.86 -6.00
N ALA A 32 2.92 0.34 -7.23
CA ALA A 32 3.16 -1.07 -7.50
C ALA A 32 4.54 -1.52 -6.99
N LEU A 33 5.59 -0.72 -7.23
CA LEU A 33 6.94 -1.01 -6.74
C LEU A 33 7.04 -0.93 -5.22
N ARG A 34 6.34 0.00 -4.56
CA ARG A 34 6.25 0.03 -3.09
C ARG A 34 5.60 -1.22 -2.54
N ARG A 35 4.51 -1.69 -3.15
CA ARG A 35 3.81 -2.92 -2.72
C ARG A 35 4.64 -4.18 -2.97
N ALA A 36 5.35 -4.24 -4.09
CA ALA A 36 6.20 -5.38 -4.44
C ALA A 36 7.52 -5.39 -3.65
N GLY A 37 8.06 -4.21 -3.33
CA GLY A 37 9.32 -4.06 -2.59
C GLY A 37 9.15 -4.02 -1.07
N GLY A 38 7.95 -3.73 -0.56
CA GLY A 38 7.66 -3.79 0.86
C GLY A 38 7.74 -5.21 1.37
N THR A 39 8.60 -5.45 2.36
CA THR A 39 8.67 -6.76 2.99
C THR A 39 7.38 -7.03 3.76
N ARG A 40 6.96 -8.30 3.83
CA ARG A 40 5.80 -8.70 4.64
C ARG A 40 5.95 -8.21 6.09
N GLU A 41 7.17 -8.16 6.60
CA GLU A 41 7.50 -7.61 7.92
C GLU A 41 7.16 -6.12 8.04
N GLU A 42 7.54 -5.28 7.09
CA GLU A 42 7.19 -3.84 7.12
C GLU A 42 5.68 -3.61 7.04
N VAL A 43 4.98 -4.40 6.23
CA VAL A 43 3.50 -4.33 6.14
C VAL A 43 2.86 -4.73 7.45
N VAL A 44 3.35 -5.80 8.10
CA VAL A 44 2.85 -6.26 9.40
C VAL A 44 3.18 -5.24 10.50
N ALA A 45 4.39 -4.69 10.52
CA ALA A 45 4.81 -3.68 11.49
C ALA A 45 3.91 -2.45 11.43
N ASN A 46 3.69 -1.88 10.24
CA ASN A 46 2.82 -0.72 10.07
C ASN A 46 1.36 -1.01 10.49
N ALA A 47 0.85 -2.22 10.22
CA ALA A 47 -0.50 -2.60 10.63
C ALA A 47 -0.61 -2.74 12.16
N LEU A 48 0.41 -3.30 12.82
CA LEU A 48 0.46 -3.42 14.28
C LEU A 48 0.57 -2.05 14.96
N ASP A 49 1.37 -1.14 14.41
CA ASP A 49 1.49 0.23 14.92
C ASP A 49 0.17 0.99 14.81
N ALA A 50 -0.55 0.85 13.68
CA ALA A 50 -1.88 1.46 13.51
C ALA A 50 -2.91 0.90 14.52
N LEU A 51 -2.86 -0.41 14.80
CA LEU A 51 -3.68 -1.04 15.83
C LEU A 51 -3.33 -0.55 17.25
N GLY A 52 -2.05 -0.37 17.54
CA GLY A 52 -1.59 0.14 18.83
C GLY A 52 -1.96 1.61 19.06
N ALA A 53 -2.00 2.42 18.00
CA ALA A 53 -2.39 3.83 18.05
C ALA A 53 -3.91 4.05 18.00
N ALA A 54 -4.70 3.01 17.69
CA ALA A 54 -6.15 3.13 17.63
C ALA A 54 -6.72 3.47 19.02
N PRO A 55 -7.63 4.44 19.13
CA PRO A 55 -8.29 4.75 20.38
C PRO A 55 -9.27 3.63 20.73
N LEU A 56 -8.80 2.66 21.51
CA LEU A 56 -9.60 1.55 22.00
C LEU A 56 -10.33 1.96 23.29
N ALA A 57 -11.60 1.56 23.40
CA ALA A 57 -12.39 1.75 24.61
C ALA A 57 -11.73 1.05 25.81
N ASP A 58 -12.01 1.55 27.02
CA ASP A 58 -11.51 0.92 28.23
C ASP A 58 -11.97 -0.55 28.28
N ARG A 59 -11.01 -1.44 28.54
CA ARG A 59 -11.25 -2.89 28.47
C ARG A 59 -12.32 -3.36 29.46
N ALA A 60 -12.48 -2.67 30.58
CA ALA A 60 -13.52 -2.96 31.58
C ALA A 60 -14.91 -2.49 31.13
N GLU A 61 -14.98 -1.53 30.23
CA GLU A 61 -16.24 -1.06 29.63
C GLU A 61 -16.68 -1.96 28.46
N ALA A 62 -15.71 -2.51 27.71
CA ALA A 62 -15.96 -3.37 26.55
C ALA A 62 -16.44 -4.80 26.89
N TRP A 63 -16.28 -5.28 28.12
CA TRP A 63 -16.59 -6.65 28.54
C TRP A 63 -17.79 -6.78 29.50
N ARG A 64 -18.60 -5.73 29.65
CA ARG A 64 -19.92 -5.82 30.30
C ARG A 64 -20.99 -6.25 29.31
#